data_AF-A0A4P5X8M5-F1
#
_entry.id   AF-A0A4P5X8M5-F1
#
_cell.length_a   1.000
_cell.length_b   1.000
_cell.length_c   1.000
_cell.angle_alpha   90.00
_cell.angle_beta   90.00
_cell.angle_gamma   90.00
#
_symmetry.space_group_name_H-M   'P 1'
#
loop_
_entity.id
_entity.type
_entity.pdbx_description
1 polymer ?
#
loop_
_entity_poly.entity_id
_entity_poly.type
_entity_poly.pdbx_seq_one_letter_code
_entity_poly.pdbx_strand_id
1 'polypeptide(L)'
;MLTHPPAVQLLPARDARIAALIVSTRTRTQTWRHIMSMTLTTGQLTPGAWTTKSFRLSKCRLSPCGRFFLYAASDHGNRRDEKSGSRPFAGELGGGLAISRLPWLSALTHIQSLSYSGDITKGKHTLSLDDQRVLFSKFDNLEASPIAHQPGWQSLNVAKIPDVLRKPTRTPVRSAHAAVITSPRTPVQLIATWTNASTPRFALAIEPKTPDAPQIAIKLNATTAWLEPLSGRLLAATRSGELTLYKPPQVVQSNAGETLIKLTPIITHDFATLTPKPTAPPGKAIAPLSFAEHDG
;
A
#
# COMPACT_ATOMS: atom_id res chain seq x y z
N MET A 1 16.39 -3.01 -20.51
CA MET A 1 16.11 -4.33 -19.92
C MET A 1 16.09 -4.21 -18.40
N LEU A 2 15.13 -4.83 -17.72
CA LEU A 2 15.07 -4.83 -16.25
C LEU A 2 16.21 -5.68 -15.69
N THR A 3 16.81 -5.24 -14.59
CA THR A 3 17.93 -5.95 -13.94
C THR A 3 17.49 -6.82 -12.77
N HIS A 4 16.26 -6.64 -12.30
CA HIS A 4 15.65 -7.41 -11.21
C HIS A 4 14.15 -7.55 -11.45
N PRO A 5 13.51 -8.61 -10.94
CA PRO A 5 12.06 -8.71 -10.98
C PRO A 5 11.43 -7.57 -10.16
N PRO A 6 10.24 -7.09 -10.56
CA PRO A 6 9.64 -5.92 -9.95
C PRO A 6 9.10 -6.25 -8.56
N ALA A 7 9.25 -5.29 -7.64
CA ALA A 7 8.68 -5.39 -6.30
C ALA A 7 7.33 -4.67 -6.25
N VAL A 8 6.31 -5.33 -5.71
CA VAL A 8 4.95 -4.80 -5.61
C VAL A 8 4.65 -4.42 -4.16
N GLN A 9 4.18 -3.19 -3.97
CA GLN A 9 3.69 -2.69 -2.68
C GLN A 9 2.22 -2.29 -2.85
N LEU A 10 1.39 -2.61 -1.85
CA LEU A 10 -0.05 -2.40 -1.88
C LEU A 10 -0.49 -1.46 -0.76
N LEU A 11 -1.33 -0.49 -1.08
CA LEU A 11 -1.99 0.43 -0.16
C LEU A 11 -3.53 0.38 -0.35
N PRO A 12 -4.27 -0.47 0.39
CA PRO A 12 -5.72 -0.55 0.25
C PRO A 12 -6.40 0.68 0.86
N ALA A 13 -7.52 1.07 0.28
CA ALA A 13 -8.46 2.01 0.87
C ALA A 13 -9.24 1.31 2.00
N ARG A 14 -9.59 2.05 3.06
CA ARG A 14 -10.31 1.47 4.20
C ARG A 14 -11.77 1.17 3.85
N ASP A 15 -12.43 2.13 3.20
CA ASP A 15 -13.88 2.14 3.02
C ASP A 15 -14.28 1.86 1.56
N ALA A 16 -13.29 1.65 0.68
CA ALA A 16 -13.50 1.35 -0.73
C ALA A 16 -12.79 0.06 -1.16
N ARG A 17 -13.35 -0.61 -2.17
CA ARG A 17 -12.76 -1.78 -2.85
C ARG A 17 -11.63 -1.40 -3.81
N ILE A 18 -10.78 -0.47 -3.40
CA ILE A 18 -9.69 0.08 -4.22
C ILE A 18 -8.39 -0.06 -3.44
N ALA A 19 -7.31 -0.35 -4.15
CA ALA A 19 -5.96 -0.24 -3.60
C ALA A 19 -5.04 0.52 -4.56
N ALA A 20 -4.11 1.29 -4.00
CA ALA A 20 -2.97 1.77 -4.74
C ALA A 20 -1.90 0.70 -4.80
N LEU A 21 -1.27 0.54 -5.96
CA LEU A 21 -0.12 -0.32 -6.17
C LEU A 21 1.07 0.54 -6.51
N ILE A 22 2.20 0.27 -5.88
CA ILE A 22 3.50 0.86 -6.20
C ILE A 22 4.39 -0.27 -6.67
N VAL A 23 4.55 -0.35 -8.00
CA VAL A 23 5.36 -1.38 -8.65
C VAL A 23 6.73 -0.79 -8.94
N SER A 24 7.74 -1.27 -8.22
CA SER A 24 9.12 -0.84 -8.37
C SER A 24 9.84 -1.73 -9.38
N THR A 25 10.31 -1.16 -10.48
CA THR A 25 11.10 -1.84 -11.50
C THR A 25 12.51 -1.23 -11.53
N ARG A 26 13.54 -2.05 -11.74
CA ARG A 26 14.93 -1.57 -11.74
C ARG A 26 15.55 -1.74 -13.12
N THR A 27 16.09 -0.65 -13.65
CA THR A 27 16.98 -0.66 -14.80
C THR A 27 18.44 -0.64 -14.31
N ARG A 28 19.40 -0.73 -15.23
CA ARG A 28 20.83 -0.64 -14.88
C ARG A 28 21.19 0.64 -14.13
N THR A 29 20.52 1.74 -14.45
CA THR A 29 20.88 3.09 -13.98
C THR A 29 19.91 3.68 -12.98
N GLN A 30 18.67 3.17 -12.90
CA GLN A 30 17.63 3.81 -12.11
C GLN A 30 16.57 2.83 -11.61
N THR A 31 15.98 3.15 -10.46
CA THR A 31 14.75 2.47 -10.00
C THR A 31 13.55 3.34 -10.39
N TRP A 32 12.67 2.75 -11.18
CA TRP A 32 11.40 3.32 -11.59
C TRP A 32 10.28 2.75 -10.72
N ARG A 33 9.24 3.54 -10.51
CA ARG A 33 8.04 3.16 -9.78
C ARG A 33 6.82 3.55 -10.59
N HIS A 34 5.94 2.59 -10.80
CA HIS A 34 4.65 2.79 -11.43
C HIS A 34 3.58 2.80 -10.35
N ILE A 35 2.85 3.91 -10.26
CA ILE A 35 1.66 4.03 -9.42
C ILE A 35 0.47 3.55 -10.24
N MET A 36 -0.28 2.60 -9.70
CA MET A 36 -1.51 2.10 -10.30
C MET A 36 -2.63 2.09 -9.25
N SER A 37 -3.87 1.98 -9.70
CA SER A 37 -5.00 1.62 -8.85
C SER A 37 -5.56 0.26 -9.25
N MET A 38 -6.00 -0.52 -8.28
CA MET A 38 -6.63 -1.82 -8.49
C MET A 38 -8.03 -1.81 -7.90
N THR A 39 -9.01 -2.26 -8.67
CA THR A 39 -10.34 -2.59 -8.13
C THR A 39 -10.31 -3.99 -7.55
N LEU A 40 -10.51 -4.15 -6.24
CA LEU A 40 -10.35 -5.42 -5.54
C LEU A 40 -11.49 -6.42 -5.81
N THR A 41 -12.62 -5.93 -6.32
CA THR A 41 -13.77 -6.77 -6.72
C THR A 41 -13.53 -7.51 -8.04
N THR A 42 -12.84 -6.90 -8.99
CA THR A 42 -12.60 -7.46 -10.32
C THR A 42 -11.13 -7.80 -10.55
N GLY A 43 -10.26 -7.23 -9.73
CA GLY A 43 -8.81 -7.18 -9.93
C GLY A 43 -8.38 -6.35 -11.12
N GLN A 44 -9.25 -5.50 -11.69
CA GLN A 44 -8.90 -4.63 -12.80
C GLN A 44 -7.87 -3.57 -12.36
N LEU A 45 -6.82 -3.42 -13.15
CA LEU A 45 -5.78 -2.40 -12.96
C LEU A 45 -6.06 -1.17 -13.81
N THR A 46 -5.81 0.01 -13.23
CA THR A 46 -5.69 1.27 -13.96
C THR A 46 -4.27 1.78 -13.80
N PRO A 47 -3.49 1.83 -14.90
CA PRO A 47 -2.12 2.36 -14.87
C PRO A 47 -2.14 3.87 -14.62
N GLY A 48 -1.04 4.39 -14.08
CA GLY A 48 -0.93 5.79 -13.69
C GLY A 48 0.47 6.34 -13.91
N ALA A 49 0.94 7.10 -12.93
CA ALA A 49 2.20 7.83 -13.05
C ALA A 49 3.41 6.90 -12.94
N TRP A 50 4.40 7.14 -13.81
CA TRP A 50 5.75 6.63 -13.64
C TRP A 50 6.63 7.69 -12.99
N THR A 51 7.43 7.27 -12.02
CA THR A 51 8.35 8.16 -11.31
C THR A 51 9.63 7.44 -10.91
N THR A 52 10.68 8.21 -10.69
CA THR A 52 11.97 7.74 -10.16
C THR A 52 12.10 8.06 -8.67
N LYS A 53 11.12 8.78 -8.11
CA LYS A 53 11.02 9.09 -6.68
C LYS A 53 10.93 7.84 -5.84
N SER A 54 11.53 7.90 -4.66
CA SER A 54 11.44 6.85 -3.65
C SER A 54 10.37 7.18 -2.63
N PHE A 55 9.52 6.22 -2.31
CA PHE A 55 8.42 6.42 -1.36
C PHE A 55 8.79 5.94 0.04
N ARG A 56 8.48 6.77 1.03
CA ARG A 56 8.47 6.37 2.45
C ARG A 56 7.12 5.79 2.76
N LEU A 57 6.94 4.50 2.49
CA LEU A 57 5.62 3.83 2.59
C LEU A 57 4.96 3.95 3.96
N SER A 58 5.75 3.98 5.03
CA SER A 58 5.24 4.17 6.40
C SER A 58 4.46 5.48 6.56
N LYS A 59 4.74 6.49 5.73
CA LYS A 59 4.09 7.80 5.68
C LYS A 59 3.14 7.98 4.49
N CYS A 60 2.99 6.96 3.64
CA CYS A 60 2.04 6.99 2.52
C CYS A 60 0.68 6.44 2.96
N ARG A 61 -0.41 7.04 2.49
CA ARG A 61 -1.78 6.65 2.84
C ARG A 61 -2.69 6.85 1.64
N LEU A 62 -3.67 5.97 1.50
CA LEU A 62 -4.79 6.18 0.61
C LEU A 62 -5.97 6.69 1.44
N SER A 63 -6.66 7.71 0.94
CA SER A 63 -7.90 8.21 1.54
C SER A 63 -8.91 7.06 1.69
N PRO A 64 -9.82 7.10 2.68
CA PRO A 64 -10.74 6.00 2.92
C PRO A 64 -11.59 5.61 1.71
N CYS A 65 -11.94 6.58 0.86
CA CYS A 65 -12.69 6.37 -0.39
C CYS A 65 -11.83 5.89 -1.58
N GLY A 66 -10.50 5.83 -1.44
CA GLY A 66 -9.60 5.33 -2.47
C GLY A 66 -9.23 6.33 -3.57
N ARG A 67 -9.70 7.58 -3.51
CA ARG A 67 -9.53 8.58 -4.59
C ARG A 67 -8.24 9.39 -4.48
N PHE A 68 -7.89 9.79 -3.26
CA PHE A 68 -6.71 10.60 -2.98
C PHE A 68 -5.60 9.79 -2.35
N PHE A 69 -4.37 10.06 -2.76
CA PHE A 69 -3.15 9.42 -2.31
C PHE A 69 -2.25 10.47 -1.63
N LEU A 70 -2.07 10.34 -0.31
CA LEU A 70 -1.08 11.07 0.45
C LEU A 70 0.25 10.31 0.33
N TYR A 71 1.27 10.97 -0.20
CA TYR A 71 2.56 10.33 -0.43
C TYR A 71 3.72 11.14 0.12
N ALA A 72 4.62 10.44 0.79
CA ALA A 72 5.90 10.93 1.22
C ALA A 72 6.97 10.37 0.28
N ALA A 73 7.66 11.26 -0.43
CA ALA A 73 8.61 10.86 -1.46
C ALA A 73 9.93 11.62 -1.37
N SER A 74 11.00 11.05 -1.91
CA SER A 74 12.30 11.70 -2.04
C SER A 74 12.92 11.43 -3.41
N ASP A 75 13.59 12.44 -3.95
CA ASP A 75 14.44 12.33 -5.12
C ASP A 75 15.80 11.73 -4.71
N HIS A 76 16.32 10.82 -5.53
CA HIS A 76 17.65 10.21 -5.37
C HIS A 76 18.73 10.91 -6.21
N GLY A 77 18.46 12.11 -6.72
CA GLY A 77 19.37 12.81 -7.64
C GLY A 77 20.54 13.47 -6.91
N ASN A 78 21.77 13.22 -7.38
CA ASN A 78 22.98 13.94 -7.01
C ASN A 78 22.81 15.46 -7.19
N ARG A 79 23.46 16.21 -6.28
CA ARG A 79 23.51 17.67 -6.04
C ARG A 79 23.74 18.63 -7.25
N ARG A 80 23.52 18.27 -8.51
CA ARG A 80 24.02 19.04 -9.68
C ARG A 80 22.97 19.61 -10.63
N ASP A 81 21.77 19.93 -10.16
CA ASP A 81 20.84 20.80 -10.90
C ASP A 81 20.40 21.98 -10.02
N GLU A 82 21.36 22.83 -9.64
CA GLU A 82 21.11 24.12 -8.97
C GLU A 82 20.46 25.16 -9.90
N LYS A 83 20.38 24.89 -11.21
CA LYS A 83 19.82 25.84 -12.20
C LYS A 83 18.30 25.85 -12.27
N SER A 84 17.61 24.90 -11.63
CA SER A 84 16.15 24.84 -11.58
C SER A 84 15.70 25.07 -10.14
N GLY A 85 15.14 26.25 -9.86
CA GLY A 85 14.57 26.60 -8.56
C GLY A 85 13.73 25.49 -7.91
N SER A 86 13.79 25.45 -6.57
CA SER A 86 13.14 24.52 -5.64
C SER A 86 13.06 23.05 -6.11
N ARG A 87 13.80 22.16 -5.44
CA ARG A 87 13.60 20.70 -5.52
C ARG A 87 12.68 20.28 -4.38
N PRO A 88 11.34 20.33 -4.52
CA PRO A 88 10.43 20.15 -3.40
C PRO A 88 10.43 18.74 -2.78
N PHE A 89 11.03 17.76 -3.47
CA PHE A 89 11.23 16.40 -2.97
C PHE A 89 12.72 16.07 -2.81
N ALA A 90 13.61 17.06 -2.72
CA ALA A 90 15.04 16.86 -2.49
C ALA A 90 15.30 15.88 -1.34
N GLY A 91 16.04 14.79 -1.62
CA GLY A 91 16.37 13.79 -0.61
C GLY A 91 17.23 14.38 0.52
N GLU A 92 18.10 15.33 0.19
CA GLU A 92 18.94 16.09 1.12
C GLU A 92 18.13 16.95 2.11
N LEU A 93 16.90 17.32 1.75
CA LEU A 93 15.95 18.03 2.62
C LEU A 93 14.98 17.07 3.32
N GLY A 94 15.27 15.76 3.27
CA GLY A 94 14.41 14.73 3.84
C GLY A 94 13.23 14.32 2.96
N GLY A 95 13.12 14.85 1.73
CA GLY A 95 11.98 14.61 0.86
C GLY A 95 10.76 15.46 1.20
N GLY A 96 9.66 15.21 0.48
CA GLY A 96 8.44 16.00 0.57
C GLY A 96 7.19 15.14 0.78
N LEU A 97 6.16 15.76 1.35
CA LEU A 97 4.81 15.23 1.53
C LEU A 97 3.83 15.99 0.63
N ALA A 98 2.98 15.28 -0.11
CA ALA A 98 1.93 15.88 -0.91
C ALA A 98 0.72 14.93 -1.09
N ILE A 99 -0.41 15.50 -1.51
CA ILE A 99 -1.62 14.75 -1.88
C ILE A 99 -1.83 14.82 -3.39
N SER A 100 -2.20 13.70 -4.01
CA SER A 100 -2.62 13.61 -5.41
C SER A 100 -3.91 12.80 -5.57
N ARG A 101 -4.53 12.86 -6.76
CA ARG A 101 -5.55 11.88 -7.17
C ARG A 101 -4.88 10.60 -7.66
N LEU A 102 -5.28 9.44 -7.13
CA LEU A 102 -4.82 8.13 -7.59
C LEU A 102 -5.32 7.85 -9.03
N PRO A 103 -4.54 7.22 -9.93
CA PRO A 103 -3.16 6.72 -9.77
C PRO A 103 -2.08 7.72 -10.22
N TRP A 104 -2.36 9.01 -10.21
CA TRP A 104 -1.46 10.06 -10.70
C TRP A 104 -0.64 10.66 -9.56
N LEU A 105 0.51 11.26 -9.89
CA LEU A 105 1.42 11.91 -8.93
C LEU A 105 1.52 13.42 -9.16
N SER A 106 0.37 14.07 -9.27
CA SER A 106 0.27 15.52 -9.30
C SER A 106 0.08 16.05 -7.90
N ALA A 107 1.05 16.78 -7.36
CA ALA A 107 0.93 17.43 -6.06
C ALA A 107 -0.15 18.52 -6.12
N LEU A 108 -1.32 18.22 -5.56
CA LEU A 108 -2.46 19.13 -5.43
C LEU A 108 -2.36 20.02 -4.19
N THR A 109 -1.49 19.65 -3.25
CA THR A 109 -1.14 20.47 -2.09
C THR A 109 0.21 21.13 -2.28
N HIS A 110 0.49 22.13 -1.46
CA HIS A 110 1.86 22.50 -1.21
C HIS A 110 2.66 21.26 -0.74
N ILE A 111 3.92 21.23 -1.14
CA ILE A 111 4.82 20.13 -0.81
C ILE A 111 5.52 20.53 0.48
N GLN A 112 5.22 19.79 1.55
CA GLN A 112 5.79 20.02 2.87
C GLN A 112 7.10 19.22 3.01
N SER A 113 8.19 19.90 3.36
CA SER A 113 9.46 19.24 3.70
C SER A 113 9.31 18.31 4.91
N LEU A 114 9.92 17.13 4.84
CA LEU A 114 9.84 16.12 5.90
C LEU A 114 10.93 16.24 6.98
N SER A 115 11.99 17.03 6.75
CA SER A 115 13.11 17.18 7.70
C SER A 115 13.39 18.61 8.15
N TYR A 116 12.90 19.61 7.43
CA TYR A 116 13.01 21.01 7.84
C TYR A 116 11.62 21.58 8.11
N SER A 117 11.39 22.01 9.35
CA SER A 117 10.20 22.75 9.75
C SER A 117 10.23 24.13 9.09
N GLY A 118 9.54 24.32 7.96
CA GLY A 118 9.32 25.65 7.39
C GLY A 118 9.28 25.71 5.87
N ASP A 119 9.99 24.81 5.17
CA ASP A 119 10.04 24.88 3.71
C ASP A 119 8.79 24.25 3.09
N ILE A 120 7.87 25.13 2.71
CA ILE A 120 6.67 24.81 1.96
C ILE A 120 6.91 25.27 0.53
N THR A 121 6.90 24.32 -0.42
CA THR A 121 7.07 24.66 -1.83
C THR A 121 5.75 24.50 -2.57
N LYS A 122 5.36 25.53 -3.34
CA LYS A 122 4.22 25.46 -4.25
C LYS A 122 4.60 24.66 -5.49
N GLY A 123 4.00 23.49 -5.67
CA GLY A 123 4.14 22.69 -6.89
C GLY A 123 3.30 23.26 -8.05
N LYS A 124 3.62 22.82 -9.28
CA LYS A 124 2.92 23.23 -10.52
C LYS A 124 1.40 23.05 -10.48
N HIS A 125 0.91 22.03 -9.79
CA HIS A 125 -0.51 21.64 -9.76
C HIS A 125 -1.20 21.95 -8.42
N THR A 126 -0.57 22.78 -7.59
CA THR A 126 -1.09 23.13 -6.27
C THR A 126 -2.42 23.86 -6.41
N LEU A 127 -3.45 23.35 -5.73
CA LEU A 127 -4.80 23.93 -5.70
C LEU A 127 -4.89 25.10 -4.71
N SER A 128 -6.09 25.69 -4.58
CA SER A 128 -6.37 26.73 -3.59
C SER A 128 -6.12 26.23 -2.16
N LEU A 129 -5.91 27.13 -1.20
CA LEU A 129 -5.74 26.73 0.20
C LEU A 129 -6.99 26.05 0.77
N ASP A 130 -8.18 26.43 0.31
CA ASP A 130 -9.44 25.81 0.73
C ASP A 130 -9.56 24.37 0.22
N ASP A 131 -9.22 24.12 -1.05
CA ASP A 131 -9.17 22.76 -1.61
C ASP A 131 -8.13 21.91 -0.87
N GLN A 132 -7.00 22.50 -0.48
CA GLN A 132 -5.97 21.79 0.27
C GLN A 132 -6.45 21.39 1.67
N ARG A 133 -7.16 22.26 2.38
CA ARG A 133 -7.75 21.94 3.69
C ARG A 133 -8.72 20.77 3.57
N VAL A 134 -9.57 20.78 2.54
CA VAL A 134 -10.50 19.69 2.23
C VAL A 134 -9.72 18.41 1.93
N LEU A 135 -8.65 18.46 1.15
CA LEU A 135 -7.83 17.29 0.86
C LEU A 135 -7.20 16.69 2.12
N PHE A 136 -6.65 17.52 3.00
CA PHE A 136 -6.09 17.04 4.26
C PHE A 136 -7.17 16.45 5.17
N SER A 137 -8.38 17.02 5.22
CA SER A 137 -9.46 16.49 6.05
C SER A 137 -9.95 15.10 5.61
N LYS A 138 -9.63 14.64 4.39
CA LYS A 138 -9.92 13.28 3.92
C LYS A 138 -9.02 12.20 4.54
N PHE A 139 -8.03 12.57 5.34
CA PHE A 139 -7.12 11.63 6.00
C PHE A 139 -7.28 11.75 7.51
N ASP A 140 -7.66 10.65 8.15
CA ASP A 140 -7.81 10.61 9.61
C ASP A 140 -6.48 10.89 10.32
N ASN A 141 -6.55 11.63 11.43
CA ASN A 141 -5.44 11.81 12.39
C ASN A 141 -4.15 12.43 11.82
N LEU A 142 -4.25 13.44 10.95
CA LEU A 142 -3.08 14.24 10.57
C LEU A 142 -2.59 15.20 11.68
N GLU A 143 -3.41 15.48 12.70
CA GLU A 143 -3.19 16.56 13.68
C GLU A 143 -2.16 16.27 14.78
N ALA A 144 -1.69 15.04 14.93
CA ALA A 144 -0.74 14.69 15.98
C ALA A 144 0.71 14.66 15.46
N SER A 145 1.29 15.80 15.02
CA SER A 145 2.71 15.89 14.61
C SER A 145 3.06 15.00 13.38
N PRO A 146 4.09 15.31 12.57
CA PRO A 146 4.53 14.41 11.49
C PRO A 146 5.07 13.04 11.97
N ILE A 147 4.90 12.72 13.26
CA ILE A 147 5.60 11.67 14.02
C ILE A 147 4.67 10.88 14.99
N ALA A 148 3.36 11.16 15.12
CA ALA A 148 2.51 10.21 15.88
C ALA A 148 2.23 8.95 15.05
N HIS A 149 2.90 7.86 15.43
CA HIS A 149 2.49 6.51 15.07
C HIS A 149 1.08 6.26 15.61
N GLN A 150 0.09 6.21 14.73
CA GLN A 150 -1.31 5.87 15.03
C GLN A 150 -1.76 4.63 14.24
N PRO A 151 -2.71 3.85 14.78
CA PRO A 151 -2.89 2.41 14.53
C PRO A 151 -3.63 2.13 13.23
N GLY A 152 -2.87 2.07 12.16
CA GLY A 152 -3.23 1.48 10.89
C GLY A 152 -1.90 1.37 10.18
N TRP A 153 -1.54 0.18 9.68
CA TRP A 153 -0.18 -0.19 9.24
C TRP A 153 0.76 -0.64 10.37
N GLN A 154 0.66 -1.91 10.77
CA GLN A 154 1.79 -2.61 11.39
C GLN A 154 2.45 -3.48 10.31
N SER A 155 3.55 -3.01 9.71
CA SER A 155 4.54 -3.97 9.22
C SER A 155 5.15 -4.63 10.45
N LEU A 156 4.81 -5.88 10.70
CA LEU A 156 5.46 -6.68 11.72
C LEU A 156 6.92 -6.89 11.30
N ASN A 157 7.83 -6.11 11.89
CA ASN A 157 9.23 -6.47 11.98
C ASN A 157 9.39 -7.32 13.24
N VAL A 158 9.39 -8.65 13.09
CA VAL A 158 9.35 -9.62 14.19
C VAL A 158 10.50 -9.43 15.19
N ALA A 159 11.60 -8.81 14.77
CA ALA A 159 12.74 -8.47 15.63
C ALA A 159 12.43 -7.43 16.74
N LYS A 160 11.26 -6.78 16.75
CA LYS A 160 10.89 -5.75 17.74
C LYS A 160 9.43 -5.90 18.24
N ILE A 161 9.02 -7.11 18.63
CA ILE A 161 7.77 -7.29 19.38
C ILE A 161 8.11 -7.36 20.87
N PRO A 162 7.79 -6.33 21.69
CA PRO A 162 7.94 -6.42 23.15
C PRO A 162 6.83 -7.28 23.76
N ASP A 163 7.15 -8.02 24.82
CA ASP A 163 6.27 -8.93 25.59
C ASP A 163 5.04 -8.28 26.27
N VAL A 164 4.77 -6.99 26.03
CA VAL A 164 3.81 -6.18 26.82
C VAL A 164 2.35 -6.30 26.33
N LEU A 165 2.05 -7.16 25.35
CA LEU A 165 0.65 -7.44 24.94
C LEU A 165 -0.10 -8.40 25.91
N ARG A 166 0.48 -8.74 27.07
CA ARG A 166 -0.16 -9.53 28.13
C ARG A 166 -0.77 -8.65 29.24
N LYS A 167 -1.81 -7.85 28.93
CA LYS A 167 -3.04 -7.73 29.75
C LYS A 167 -3.97 -6.60 29.23
N PRO A 168 -5.29 -6.77 29.35
CA PRO A 168 -6.27 -6.02 28.57
C PRO A 168 -6.95 -4.93 29.40
N THR A 169 -7.20 -3.75 28.81
CA THR A 169 -8.43 -2.98 29.09
C THR A 169 -8.69 -1.91 28.05
N ARG A 170 -9.59 -2.19 27.10
CA ARG A 170 -10.89 -1.53 26.89
C ARG A 170 -11.52 -2.05 25.59
N THR A 171 -12.81 -2.32 25.70
CA THR A 171 -13.72 -3.00 24.77
C THR A 171 -14.05 -2.16 23.52
N PRO A 172 -14.81 -2.68 22.55
CA PRO A 172 -14.33 -3.12 21.25
C PRO A 172 -14.66 -2.11 20.14
N VAL A 173 -13.66 -1.63 19.41
CA VAL A 173 -13.92 -1.24 18.02
C VAL A 173 -13.87 -2.54 17.23
N ARG A 174 -15.02 -2.99 16.69
CA ARG A 174 -15.09 -4.05 15.67
C ARG A 174 -14.44 -3.52 14.38
N SER A 175 -13.13 -3.30 14.42
CA SER A 175 -12.33 -3.00 13.24
C SER A 175 -11.93 -4.33 12.63
N ALA A 176 -12.49 -4.64 11.46
CA ALA A 176 -12.01 -5.73 10.64
C ALA A 176 -10.62 -5.35 10.11
N HIS A 177 -9.58 -5.61 10.91
CA HIS A 177 -8.22 -5.23 10.59
C HIS A 177 -7.71 -6.05 9.39
N ALA A 178 -7.41 -5.37 8.28
CA ALA A 178 -6.75 -5.99 7.15
C ALA A 178 -5.30 -6.33 7.51
N ALA A 179 -4.86 -7.57 7.25
CA ALA A 179 -3.47 -7.97 7.45
C ALA A 179 -2.71 -7.84 6.12
N VAL A 180 -1.69 -6.96 6.08
CA VAL A 180 -0.70 -6.91 5.00
C VAL A 180 0.60 -7.46 5.55
N ILE A 181 1.18 -8.44 4.86
CA ILE A 181 2.50 -8.97 5.19
C ILE A 181 3.42 -8.74 4.02
N THR A 182 4.54 -8.09 4.29
CA THR A 182 5.65 -7.89 3.33
C THR A 182 6.90 -8.54 3.92
N SER A 183 7.41 -9.60 3.29
CA SER A 183 8.69 -10.21 3.66
C SER A 183 9.50 -10.57 2.42
N PRO A 184 10.70 -9.99 2.25
CA PRO A 184 11.56 -10.34 1.12
C PRO A 184 12.35 -11.63 1.35
N ARG A 185 12.43 -12.15 2.59
CA ARG A 185 13.31 -13.27 2.96
C ARG A 185 12.58 -14.50 3.48
N THR A 186 11.40 -14.32 4.06
CA THR A 186 10.66 -15.40 4.71
C THR A 186 9.35 -15.62 3.97
N PRO A 187 9.01 -16.87 3.59
CA PRO A 187 7.75 -17.18 2.94
C PRO A 187 6.56 -16.73 3.78
N VAL A 188 5.60 -16.06 3.14
CA VAL A 188 4.32 -15.75 3.80
C VAL A 188 3.51 -17.04 3.92
N GLN A 189 2.85 -17.24 5.04
CA GLN A 189 1.93 -18.35 5.27
C GLN A 189 0.50 -17.85 5.37
N LEU A 190 -0.43 -18.62 4.82
CA LEU A 190 -1.85 -18.48 5.07
C LEU A 190 -2.27 -19.58 6.05
N ILE A 191 -2.84 -19.17 7.18
CA ILE A 191 -3.22 -20.04 8.28
C ILE A 191 -4.74 -20.03 8.40
N ALA A 192 -5.34 -21.22 8.44
CA ALA A 192 -6.72 -21.45 8.84
C ALA A 192 -6.73 -21.95 10.29
N THR A 193 -7.52 -21.31 11.16
CA THR A 193 -7.70 -21.71 12.57
C THR A 193 -9.17 -21.92 12.90
N TRP A 194 -9.46 -22.85 13.82
CA TRP A 194 -10.81 -23.13 14.30
C TRP A 194 -10.93 -22.70 15.76
N THR A 195 -11.99 -21.96 16.06
CA THR A 195 -12.35 -21.64 17.46
C THR A 195 -13.52 -22.49 17.93
N ASN A 196 -14.45 -22.83 17.03
CA ASN A 196 -15.54 -23.79 17.19
C ASN A 196 -15.86 -24.39 15.80
N ALA A 197 -16.33 -25.64 15.76
CA ALA A 197 -16.24 -26.60 14.63
C ALA A 197 -16.90 -26.25 13.27
N SER A 198 -17.35 -25.02 13.00
CA SER A 198 -18.21 -24.74 11.84
C SER A 198 -17.65 -23.75 10.81
N THR A 199 -16.67 -22.90 11.11
CA THR A 199 -16.04 -22.05 10.08
C THR A 199 -14.58 -21.69 10.41
N PRO A 200 -13.61 -21.97 9.52
CA PRO A 200 -12.23 -21.58 9.73
C PRO A 200 -12.07 -20.06 9.62
N ARG A 201 -11.21 -19.49 10.47
CA ARG A 201 -10.74 -18.11 10.36
C ARG A 201 -9.39 -18.11 9.65
N PHE A 202 -9.24 -17.23 8.67
CA PHE A 202 -7.99 -17.08 7.93
C PHE A 202 -7.16 -15.91 8.45
N ALA A 203 -5.86 -16.12 8.56
CA ALA A 203 -4.88 -15.09 8.90
C ALA A 203 -3.59 -15.29 8.10
N LEU A 204 -2.85 -14.20 7.89
CA LEU A 204 -1.52 -14.23 7.29
C LEU A 204 -0.46 -14.21 8.41
N ALA A 205 0.64 -14.93 8.20
CA ALA A 205 1.81 -14.93 9.09
C ALA A 205 3.12 -15.07 8.31
N ILE A 206 4.25 -14.69 8.92
CA ILE A 206 5.60 -14.94 8.37
C ILE A 206 6.23 -16.19 9.04
N GLU A 207 5.84 -16.48 10.28
CA GLU A 207 6.32 -17.63 11.04
C GLU A 207 5.13 -18.36 11.67
N PRO A 208 5.18 -19.71 11.75
CA PRO A 208 4.19 -20.47 12.50
C PRO A 208 4.40 -20.18 13.99
N LYS A 209 3.40 -19.58 14.64
CA LYS A 209 3.32 -19.64 16.11
C LYS A 209 2.99 -21.07 16.51
N THR A 210 3.54 -21.50 17.65
CA THR A 210 3.09 -22.72 18.33
C THR A 210 1.57 -22.62 18.50
N PRO A 211 0.79 -23.57 17.96
CA PRO A 211 -0.66 -23.44 17.95
C PRO A 211 -1.24 -23.56 19.37
N ASP A 212 -2.04 -22.57 19.77
CA ASP A 212 -2.97 -22.70 20.91
C ASP A 212 -4.29 -23.41 20.50
N ALA A 213 -4.48 -23.69 19.20
CA ALA A 213 -5.69 -24.27 18.62
C ALA A 213 -5.38 -25.10 17.35
N PRO A 214 -6.28 -26.00 16.91
CA PRO A 214 -6.14 -26.71 15.64
C PRO A 214 -5.93 -25.72 14.50
N GLN A 215 -4.92 -25.97 13.65
CA GLN A 215 -4.59 -25.10 12.54
C GLN A 215 -4.09 -25.86 11.32
N ILE A 216 -4.35 -25.31 10.13
CA ILE A 216 -3.75 -25.74 8.87
C ILE A 216 -3.06 -24.52 8.27
N ALA A 217 -1.82 -24.68 7.84
CA ALA A 217 -1.05 -23.60 7.23
C ALA A 217 -0.53 -24.03 5.86
N ILE A 218 -0.65 -23.14 4.88
CA ILE A 218 0.02 -23.29 3.59
C ILE A 218 1.06 -22.19 3.42
N LYS A 219 2.20 -22.54 2.84
CA LYS A 219 3.21 -21.55 2.43
C LYS A 219 2.75 -20.93 1.11
N LEU A 220 2.62 -19.61 1.09
CA LEU A 220 2.41 -18.84 -0.13
C LEU A 220 3.77 -18.56 -0.76
N ASN A 221 3.87 -18.74 -2.08
CA ASN A 221 5.01 -18.25 -2.85
C ASN A 221 4.91 -16.74 -3.09
N ALA A 222 4.81 -15.96 -2.01
CA ALA A 222 4.53 -14.54 -2.05
C ALA A 222 5.55 -13.76 -1.22
N THR A 223 5.97 -12.60 -1.73
CA THR A 223 6.75 -11.60 -1.00
C THR A 223 5.86 -10.60 -0.29
N THR A 224 4.67 -10.36 -0.84
CA THR A 224 3.63 -9.55 -0.23
C THR A 224 2.31 -10.29 -0.31
N ALA A 225 1.56 -10.34 0.78
CA ALA A 225 0.20 -10.84 0.75
C ALA A 225 -0.73 -9.95 1.58
N TRP A 226 -1.99 -9.91 1.17
CA TRP A 226 -3.03 -9.15 1.81
C TRP A 226 -4.34 -9.93 1.83
N LEU A 227 -4.95 -10.04 3.01
CA LEU A 227 -6.26 -10.65 3.17
C LEU A 227 -7.29 -9.54 3.38
N GLU A 228 -8.20 -9.39 2.42
CA GLU A 228 -9.25 -8.38 2.43
C GLU A 228 -10.24 -8.66 3.56
N PRO A 229 -10.40 -7.76 4.54
CA PRO A 229 -11.17 -8.05 5.74
C PRO A 229 -12.67 -8.22 5.47
N LEU A 230 -13.21 -7.52 4.47
CA LEU A 230 -14.65 -7.49 4.22
C LEU A 230 -15.11 -8.57 3.23
N SER A 231 -14.28 -8.98 2.27
CA SER A 231 -14.64 -10.03 1.29
C SER A 231 -13.98 -11.36 1.59
N GLY A 232 -12.92 -11.38 2.41
CA GLY A 232 -12.07 -12.55 2.66
C GLY A 232 -11.12 -12.89 1.50
N ARG A 233 -11.08 -12.09 0.42
CA ARG A 233 -10.21 -12.34 -0.73
C ARG A 233 -8.74 -12.18 -0.37
N LEU A 234 -7.91 -13.03 -0.98
CA LEU A 234 -6.46 -12.96 -0.85
C LEU A 234 -5.86 -12.27 -2.08
N LEU A 235 -4.99 -11.30 -1.87
CA LEU A 235 -4.14 -10.74 -2.90
C LEU A 235 -2.69 -11.10 -2.56
N ALA A 236 -1.96 -11.71 -3.48
CA ALA A 236 -0.58 -12.13 -3.26
C ALA A 236 0.32 -11.69 -4.41
N ALA A 237 1.48 -11.13 -4.08
CA ALA A 237 2.51 -10.74 -5.04
C ALA A 237 3.75 -11.61 -4.85
N THR A 238 4.21 -12.25 -5.90
CA THR A 238 5.41 -13.09 -5.91
C THR A 238 6.67 -12.22 -5.98
N ARG A 239 7.85 -12.85 -5.84
CA ARG A 239 9.13 -12.16 -6.07
C ARG A 239 9.35 -11.85 -7.55
N SER A 240 8.77 -12.62 -8.47
CA SER A 240 8.94 -12.43 -9.92
C SER A 240 8.13 -11.25 -10.46
N GLY A 241 7.27 -10.63 -9.66
CA GLY A 241 6.42 -9.54 -10.10
C GLY A 241 5.01 -9.94 -10.49
N GLU A 242 4.62 -11.18 -10.23
CA GLU A 242 3.26 -11.64 -10.48
C GLU A 242 2.36 -11.23 -9.30
N LEU A 243 1.23 -10.58 -9.59
CA LEU A 243 0.21 -10.22 -8.62
C LEU A 243 -1.07 -10.99 -8.93
N THR A 244 -1.48 -11.86 -8.01
CA THR A 244 -2.69 -12.68 -8.17
C THR A 244 -3.73 -12.36 -7.10
N LEU A 245 -4.93 -12.03 -7.56
CA LEU A 245 -6.13 -11.91 -6.73
C LEU A 245 -6.86 -13.24 -6.72
N TYR A 246 -7.15 -13.76 -5.53
CA TYR A 246 -7.86 -15.02 -5.32
C TYR A 246 -9.26 -14.77 -4.75
N LYS A 247 -10.16 -15.73 -5.00
CA LYS A 247 -11.40 -15.87 -4.23
C LYS A 247 -11.09 -16.05 -2.74
N PRO A 248 -12.07 -15.86 -1.84
CA PRO A 248 -11.87 -16.18 -0.44
C PRO A 248 -11.33 -17.60 -0.28
N PRO A 249 -10.24 -17.80 0.49
CA PRO A 249 -9.67 -19.12 0.71
C PRO A 249 -10.72 -20.09 1.26
N GLN A 250 -10.64 -21.36 0.86
CA GLN A 250 -11.57 -22.40 1.30
C GLN A 250 -10.79 -23.56 1.89
N VAL A 251 -11.27 -24.10 3.01
CA VAL A 251 -10.78 -25.39 3.50
C VAL A 251 -11.56 -26.50 2.81
N VAL A 252 -10.85 -27.46 2.21
CA VAL A 252 -11.42 -28.59 1.48
C VAL A 252 -10.77 -29.89 1.94
N GLN A 253 -11.49 -31.00 1.81
CA GLN A 253 -10.89 -32.34 1.93
C GLN A 253 -10.37 -32.78 0.57
N SER A 254 -9.15 -33.31 0.54
CA SER A 254 -8.60 -33.97 -0.64
C SER A 254 -9.24 -35.34 -0.82
N ASN A 255 -9.10 -35.94 -2.01
CA ASN A 255 -9.55 -37.30 -2.27
C ASN A 255 -8.82 -38.34 -1.40
N ALA A 256 -7.67 -37.98 -0.83
CA ALA A 256 -6.91 -38.80 0.11
C ALA A 256 -7.31 -38.58 1.58
N GLY A 257 -8.34 -37.76 1.85
CA GLY A 257 -8.80 -37.44 3.20
C GLY A 257 -7.94 -36.39 3.93
N GLU A 258 -7.03 -35.73 3.22
CA GLU A 258 -6.21 -34.66 3.79
C GLU A 258 -6.96 -33.32 3.75
N THR A 259 -6.94 -32.58 4.86
CA THR A 259 -7.54 -31.25 4.90
C THR A 259 -6.56 -30.22 4.36
N LEU A 260 -6.97 -29.46 3.33
CA LEU A 260 -6.12 -28.52 2.60
C LEU A 260 -6.78 -27.15 2.46
N ILE A 261 -5.97 -26.11 2.24
CA ILE A 261 -6.46 -24.77 1.86
C ILE A 261 -6.43 -24.65 0.34
N LYS A 262 -7.60 -24.51 -0.27
CA LYS A 262 -7.78 -24.26 -1.70
C LYS A 262 -7.76 -22.77 -1.98
N LEU A 263 -6.88 -22.36 -2.90
CA LEU A 263 -6.84 -21.02 -3.48
C LEU A 263 -7.33 -21.08 -4.92
N THR A 264 -8.29 -20.22 -5.28
CA THR A 264 -8.82 -20.13 -6.65
C THR A 264 -8.52 -18.74 -7.20
N PRO A 265 -7.65 -18.61 -8.22
CA PRO A 265 -7.33 -17.30 -8.79
C PRO A 265 -8.57 -16.71 -9.50
N ILE A 266 -8.71 -15.40 -9.41
CA ILE A 266 -9.67 -14.58 -10.16
C ILE A 266 -8.96 -13.96 -11.36
N ILE A 267 -7.81 -13.32 -11.10
CA ILE A 267 -6.99 -12.67 -12.12
C ILE A 267 -5.55 -12.62 -11.65
N THR A 268 -4.63 -12.67 -12.61
CA THR A 268 -3.19 -12.59 -12.42
C THR A 268 -2.63 -11.51 -13.34
N HIS A 269 -1.77 -10.65 -12.78
CA HIS A 269 -1.05 -9.61 -13.52
C HIS A 269 0.44 -9.88 -13.44
N ASP A 270 1.10 -9.91 -14.59
CA ASP A 270 2.55 -10.01 -14.66
C ASP A 270 3.16 -8.63 -14.90
N PHE A 271 4.02 -8.20 -13.99
CA PHE A 271 4.73 -6.93 -14.09
C PHE A 271 6.16 -7.06 -14.64
N ALA A 272 6.66 -8.27 -14.91
CA ALA A 272 8.02 -8.51 -15.37
C ALA A 272 8.33 -7.82 -16.71
N THR A 273 7.31 -7.53 -17.51
CA THR A 273 7.45 -6.88 -18.82
C THR A 273 7.18 -5.36 -18.79
N LEU A 274 6.90 -4.78 -17.62
CA LEU A 274 6.62 -3.35 -17.52
C LEU A 274 7.82 -2.51 -17.94
N THR A 275 7.59 -1.62 -18.89
CA THR A 275 8.56 -0.63 -19.34
C THR A 275 8.19 0.74 -18.79
N PRO A 276 9.13 1.46 -18.14
CA PRO A 276 8.87 2.80 -17.68
C PRO A 276 8.51 3.74 -18.83
N LYS A 277 7.34 4.38 -18.73
CA LYS A 277 6.86 5.37 -19.70
C LYS A 277 6.32 6.58 -18.93
N PRO A 278 7.13 7.62 -18.67
CA PRO A 278 6.65 8.84 -18.04
C PRO A 278 5.39 9.35 -18.74
N THR A 279 4.32 9.50 -17.97
CA THR A 279 3.01 9.96 -18.45
C THR A 279 2.68 11.27 -17.78
N ALA A 280 2.24 12.25 -18.59
CA ALA A 280 1.66 13.45 -18.04
C ALA A 280 0.31 13.12 -17.37
N PRO A 281 0.00 13.76 -16.23
CA PRO A 281 -1.31 13.60 -15.61
C PRO A 281 -2.41 14.13 -16.56
N PRO A 282 -3.55 13.44 -16.69
CA PRO A 282 -4.67 13.95 -17.47
C PRO A 282 -5.28 15.19 -16.80
N GLY A 283 -6.00 16.02 -17.55
CA GLY A 283 -6.62 17.26 -17.04
C GLY A 283 -7.46 17.05 -15.77
N LYS A 284 -8.24 15.97 -15.72
CA LYS A 284 -9.04 15.60 -14.53
C LYS A 284 -8.22 15.35 -13.26
N ALA A 285 -6.96 14.94 -13.38
CA ALA A 285 -6.11 14.66 -12.23
C ALA A 285 -5.64 15.95 -11.54
N ILE A 286 -5.59 17.06 -12.29
CA ILE A 286 -5.09 18.37 -11.84
C ILE A 286 -6.17 19.44 -11.76
N ALA A 287 -7.42 19.11 -12.10
CA ALA A 287 -8.55 20.01 -11.98
C ALA A 287 -8.80 20.39 -10.50
N PRO A 288 -9.45 21.53 -10.23
CA PRO A 288 -10.00 21.85 -8.91
C PRO A 288 -10.85 20.70 -8.35
N LEU A 289 -11.10 20.71 -7.05
CA LEU A 289 -12.00 19.72 -6.46
C LEU A 289 -13.42 19.91 -7.02
N SER A 290 -14.06 18.81 -7.40
CA SER A 290 -15.48 18.82 -7.73
C SER A 290 -16.32 18.95 -6.45
N PHE A 291 -17.58 19.38 -6.59
CA PHE A 291 -18.53 19.45 -5.47
C PHE A 291 -18.61 18.12 -4.69
N ALA A 292 -18.66 16.99 -5.42
CA ALA A 292 -18.66 15.66 -4.81
C ALA A 292 -17.36 15.28 -4.09
N GLU A 293 -16.24 15.94 -4.38
CA GLU A 293 -14.97 15.75 -3.67
C GLU A 293 -14.85 16.66 -2.43
N HIS A 294 -15.63 17.75 -2.36
CA HIS A 294 -15.74 18.57 -1.16
C HIS A 294 -16.51 17.83 -0.05
N ASP A 295 -17.67 17.27 -0.39
CA ASP A 295 -18.64 16.80 0.61
C ASP A 295 -18.44 15.36 1.09
N GLY A 296 -17.63 14.54 0.39
CA GLY A 296 -17.45 13.10 0.68
C GLY A 296 -16.09 12.76 1.26
#